data_AF-A0A3N4ABN4-F1
#
_entry.id   AF-A0A3N4ABN4-F1
#
_cell.length_a   1.000
_cell.length_b   1.000
_cell.length_c   1.000
_cell.angle_alpha   90.00
_cell.angle_beta   90.00
_cell.angle_gamma   90.00
#
_symmetry.space_group_name_H-M   'P 1'
#
loop_
_entity.id
_entity.type
_entity.pdbx_description
1 polymer ?
#
loop_
_entity_poly.entity_id
_entity_poly.type
_entity_poly.pdbx_seq_one_letter_code
_entity_poly.pdbx_strand_id
1 'polypeptide(L)'
;MTVAGIGCDLQAHQPVRAAWSRHGDRYLRTVFSPLERRSASADVPLMALRFAVKESVAKALQVRSDQPLPWREISVLGARSAEPAGPEPAAQVWQVHLTGAARSYARTAGITHWLVEADPGDTCDTAIATVLALAGAKSSIQAMMETRRGDCTAVESHRTTDLGGGRTAVADMPGGVPERTTADAPRLGETHMSQEQTDAVNDAVETVRQVVAQHAHLSTDAATLAETDSLYGAGMTSHASVNVMLGVEDAFDIEFPEEMLTKETFESLNSIAAAVAQLQDEQ
;
A
#
# COMPACT_ATOMS: atom_id res chain seq x y z
N MET A 1 25.54 -4.44 -12.70
CA MET A 1 24.30 -4.16 -11.95
C MET A 1 23.88 -5.39 -11.16
N THR A 2 23.32 -5.19 -9.97
CA THR A 2 22.71 -6.26 -9.16
C THR A 2 21.27 -5.89 -8.81
N VAL A 3 20.43 -6.89 -8.59
CA VAL A 3 19.06 -6.66 -8.08
C VAL A 3 19.17 -6.28 -6.61
N ALA A 4 18.73 -5.06 -6.26
CA ALA A 4 18.68 -4.57 -4.89
C ALA A 4 17.32 -4.85 -4.23
N GLY A 5 16.26 -4.96 -5.04
CA GLY A 5 14.91 -5.24 -4.57
C GLY A 5 13.97 -5.58 -5.71
N ILE A 6 12.87 -6.24 -5.36
CA ILE A 6 11.76 -6.57 -6.27
C ILE A 6 10.45 -6.25 -5.55
N GLY A 7 9.47 -5.77 -6.29
CA GLY A 7 8.10 -5.64 -5.82
C GLY A 7 7.11 -6.05 -6.90
N CYS A 8 5.99 -6.60 -6.46
CA CYS A 8 4.88 -6.99 -7.31
C CYS A 8 3.58 -6.62 -6.61
N ASP A 9 2.61 -6.12 -7.38
CA ASP A 9 1.32 -5.70 -6.86
C ASP A 9 0.20 -5.83 -7.90
N LEU A 10 -1.03 -5.95 -7.39
CA LEU A 10 -2.27 -6.06 -8.14
C LEU A 10 -3.25 -5.03 -7.61
N GLN A 11 -3.84 -4.23 -8.49
CA GLN A 11 -4.81 -3.21 -8.12
C GLN A 11 -6.10 -3.36 -8.92
N ALA A 12 -7.18 -3.75 -8.22
CA ALA A 12 -8.52 -3.75 -8.80
C ALA A 12 -8.97 -2.31 -9.13
N HIS A 13 -9.71 -2.17 -10.23
CA HIS A 13 -10.23 -0.89 -10.70
C HIS A 13 -11.36 -0.37 -9.81
N GLN A 14 -12.17 -1.26 -9.24
CA GLN A 14 -13.36 -0.88 -8.47
C GLN A 14 -13.02 -0.04 -7.22
N PRO A 15 -12.02 -0.40 -6.38
CA PRO A 15 -11.63 0.43 -5.25
C PRO A 15 -11.12 1.82 -5.67
N VAL A 16 -10.31 1.89 -6.73
CA VAL A 16 -9.82 3.16 -7.30
C VAL A 16 -10.98 4.03 -7.79
N ARG A 17 -11.94 3.42 -8.51
CA ARG A 17 -13.14 4.10 -9.00
C ARG A 17 -13.99 4.63 -7.85
N ALA A 18 -14.19 3.83 -6.81
CA ALA A 18 -14.96 4.22 -5.63
C ALA A 18 -14.30 5.39 -4.90
N ALA A 19 -12.99 5.30 -4.66
CA ALA A 19 -12.21 6.36 -4.00
C ALA A 19 -12.24 7.68 -4.79
N TRP A 20 -12.01 7.62 -6.11
CA TRP A 20 -12.09 8.80 -6.98
C TRP A 20 -13.49 9.40 -7.01
N SER A 21 -14.54 8.57 -7.12
CA SER A 21 -15.92 9.06 -7.15
C SER A 21 -16.35 9.71 -5.84
N ARG A 22 -15.82 9.25 -4.71
CA ARG A 22 -16.16 9.75 -3.38
C ARG A 22 -15.36 11.00 -3.01
N HIS A 23 -14.04 10.98 -3.21
CA HIS A 23 -13.13 12.00 -2.68
C HIS A 23 -12.64 13.00 -3.74
N GLY A 24 -12.93 12.75 -5.02
CA GLY A 24 -12.56 13.64 -6.12
C GLY A 24 -11.08 14.04 -6.08
N ASP A 25 -10.78 15.32 -6.32
CA ASP A 25 -9.42 15.85 -6.40
C ASP A 25 -8.56 15.56 -5.16
N ARG A 26 -9.17 15.34 -3.99
CA ARG A 26 -8.45 14.96 -2.78
C ARG A 26 -7.71 13.64 -2.99
N TYR A 27 -8.39 12.62 -3.50
CA TYR A 27 -7.77 11.33 -3.87
C TYR A 27 -6.57 11.54 -4.80
N LEU A 28 -6.71 12.39 -5.83
CA LEU A 28 -5.60 12.65 -6.74
C LEU A 28 -4.43 13.37 -6.08
N ARG A 29 -4.72 14.33 -5.20
CA ARG A 29 -3.69 15.09 -4.48
C ARG A 29 -2.96 14.26 -3.44
N THR A 30 -3.60 13.22 -2.91
CA THR A 30 -3.01 12.30 -1.93
C THR A 30 -2.15 11.23 -2.63
N VAL A 31 -2.66 10.62 -3.69
CA VAL A 31 -2.03 9.45 -4.32
C VAL A 31 -1.04 9.82 -5.43
N PHE A 32 -1.37 10.81 -6.25
CA PHE A 32 -0.61 11.11 -7.46
C PHE A 32 0.21 12.38 -7.33
N SER A 33 1.43 12.34 -7.87
CA SER A 33 2.32 13.48 -7.90
C SER A 33 1.81 14.56 -8.85
N PRO A 34 2.26 15.82 -8.68
CA PRO A 34 1.92 16.89 -9.62
C PRO A 34 2.27 16.56 -11.09
N LEU A 35 3.31 15.74 -11.33
CA LEU A 35 3.70 15.33 -12.68
C LEU A 35 2.64 14.42 -13.30
N GLU A 36 2.12 13.48 -12.51
CA GLU A 36 1.11 12.50 -12.92
C GLU A 36 -0.26 13.15 -13.16
N ARG A 37 -0.60 14.16 -12.35
CA ARG A 37 -1.86 14.91 -12.44
C ARG A 37 -1.94 15.79 -13.70
N ARG A 38 -0.82 16.31 -14.19
CA ARG A 38 -0.80 17.10 -15.44
C ARG A 38 -1.17 16.29 -16.67
N SER A 39 -0.92 14.99 -16.61
CA SER A 39 -1.30 14.03 -17.65
C SER A 39 -2.51 13.18 -17.22
N ALA A 40 -3.19 13.53 -16.12
CA ALA A 40 -4.30 12.74 -15.60
C ALA A 40 -5.56 12.99 -16.41
N SER A 41 -5.91 12.02 -17.24
CA SER A 41 -7.28 11.71 -17.60
C SER A 41 -7.99 11.08 -16.39
N ALA A 42 -9.31 11.22 -16.28
CA ALA A 42 -10.17 10.48 -15.36
C ALA A 42 -10.28 8.99 -15.78
N ASP A 43 -9.12 8.37 -16.00
CA ASP A 43 -8.92 7.06 -16.58
C ASP A 43 -8.56 6.07 -15.46
N VAL A 44 -9.58 5.34 -15.00
CA VAL A 44 -9.46 4.40 -13.89
C VAL A 44 -8.42 3.31 -14.14
N PRO A 45 -8.36 2.65 -15.31
CA PRO A 45 -7.27 1.73 -15.64
C PRO A 45 -5.87 2.33 -15.44
N LEU A 46 -5.65 3.55 -15.93
CA LEU A 46 -4.36 4.24 -15.76
C LEU A 46 -4.08 4.58 -14.28
N MET A 47 -5.09 5.01 -13.54
CA MET A 47 -4.98 5.29 -12.11
C MET A 47 -4.63 4.02 -11.31
N ALA A 48 -5.29 2.90 -11.63
CA ALA A 48 -5.01 1.59 -11.02
C ALA A 48 -3.59 1.10 -11.35
N LEU A 49 -3.16 1.23 -12.61
CA LEU A 49 -1.79 0.90 -13.02
C LEU A 49 -0.75 1.69 -12.23
N ARG A 50 -0.93 3.01 -12.11
CA ARG A 50 0.00 3.86 -11.37
C ARG A 50 0.05 3.47 -9.89
N PHE A 51 -1.10 3.12 -9.30
CA PHE A 51 -1.16 2.64 -7.93
C PHE A 51 -0.37 1.32 -7.77
N ALA A 52 -0.62 0.32 -8.63
CA ALA A 52 0.11 -0.95 -8.60
C ALA A 52 1.62 -0.78 -8.77
N VAL A 53 2.05 0.13 -9.66
CA VAL A 53 3.48 0.44 -9.83
C VAL A 53 4.05 1.11 -8.58
N LYS A 54 3.34 2.07 -7.97
CA LYS A 54 3.79 2.73 -6.73
C LYS A 54 3.95 1.75 -5.58
N GLU A 55 2.99 0.86 -5.37
CA GLU A 55 3.06 -0.23 -4.38
C GLU A 55 4.25 -1.16 -4.65
N SER A 56 4.46 -1.54 -5.91
CA SER A 56 5.60 -2.36 -6.31
C SER A 56 6.94 -1.65 -6.05
N VAL A 57 7.02 -0.34 -6.27
CA VAL A 57 8.20 0.47 -5.91
C VAL A 57 8.40 0.49 -4.39
N ALA A 58 7.34 0.74 -3.61
CA ALA A 58 7.42 0.75 -2.14
C ALA A 58 7.94 -0.58 -1.58
N LYS A 59 7.45 -1.70 -2.12
CA LYS A 59 7.92 -3.06 -1.78
C LYS A 59 9.39 -3.27 -2.17
N ALA A 60 9.79 -2.82 -3.36
CA ALA A 60 11.16 -2.94 -3.84
C ALA A 60 12.15 -2.08 -3.04
N LEU A 61 11.70 -0.95 -2.47
CA LEU A 61 12.51 -0.07 -1.61
C LEU A 61 12.74 -0.65 -0.21
N GLN A 62 11.90 -1.60 0.24
CA GLN A 62 11.97 -2.18 1.59
C GLN A 62 11.97 -1.12 2.70
N VAL A 63 11.17 -0.06 2.53
CA VAL A 63 11.02 0.99 3.54
C VAL A 63 10.50 0.37 4.83
N ARG A 64 11.09 0.76 5.97
CA ARG A 64 10.67 0.27 7.28
C ARG A 64 9.28 0.81 7.64
N SER A 65 8.55 0.12 8.50
CA SER A 65 7.20 0.50 8.90
C SER A 65 7.11 1.86 9.60
N ASP A 66 8.16 2.22 10.33
CA ASP A 66 8.31 3.46 11.10
C ASP A 66 8.74 4.66 10.24
N GLN A 67 8.90 4.47 8.93
CA GLN A 67 9.41 5.49 8.02
C GLN A 67 8.30 5.97 7.08
N PRO A 68 8.08 7.29 6.93
CA PRO A 68 7.06 7.82 6.03
C PRO A 68 7.45 7.59 4.56
N LEU A 69 6.49 7.15 3.75
CA LEU A 69 6.65 7.03 2.30
C LEU A 69 5.43 7.64 1.59
N PRO A 70 5.42 8.97 1.39
CA PRO A 70 4.30 9.64 0.73
C PRO A 70 4.16 9.17 -0.72
N TRP A 71 2.96 8.75 -1.11
CA TRP A 71 2.67 8.23 -2.45
C TRP A 71 3.06 9.19 -3.58
N ARG A 72 2.96 10.50 -3.33
CA ARG A 72 3.32 11.56 -4.28
C ARG A 72 4.80 11.57 -4.64
N GLU A 73 5.67 11.08 -3.77
CA GLU A 73 7.11 11.08 -4.01
C GLU A 73 7.53 10.00 -5.01
N ILE A 74 6.65 9.04 -5.29
CA ILE A 74 6.84 8.03 -6.32
C ILE A 74 6.03 8.45 -7.55
N SER A 75 6.66 8.96 -8.60
CA SER A 75 5.99 9.36 -9.84
C SER A 75 6.16 8.31 -10.93
N VAL A 76 5.04 7.89 -11.54
CA VAL A 76 4.97 6.89 -12.62
C VAL A 76 4.54 7.56 -13.91
N LEU A 77 5.50 7.74 -14.81
CA LEU A 77 5.31 8.48 -16.07
C LEU A 77 5.33 7.51 -17.26
N GLY A 78 4.33 7.66 -18.14
CA GLY A 78 4.30 6.94 -19.40
C GLY A 78 5.26 7.57 -20.40
N ALA A 79 6.14 6.76 -20.98
CA ALA A 79 6.99 7.11 -22.11
C ALA A 79 6.61 6.23 -23.32
N ARG A 80 6.62 6.81 -24.52
CA ARG A 80 6.55 6.01 -25.74
C ARG A 80 7.88 5.29 -25.90
N SER A 81 7.86 3.97 -26.15
CA SER A 81 9.06 3.31 -26.65
C SER A 81 9.48 3.93 -27.98
N ALA A 82 10.76 3.77 -28.37
CA ALA A 82 11.23 4.19 -29.69
C ALA A 82 10.31 3.63 -30.78
N GLU A 83 10.15 4.36 -31.90
CA GLU A 83 9.27 3.92 -32.98
C GLU A 83 9.60 2.47 -33.38
N PRO A 84 8.62 1.56 -33.32
CA PRO A 84 8.85 0.18 -33.68
C PRO A 84 9.24 0.12 -35.16
N ALA A 85 10.22 -0.73 -35.49
CA ALA A 85 10.66 -0.95 -36.86
C ALA A 85 9.60 -1.71 -37.73
N GLY A 86 8.35 -1.83 -37.25
CA GLY A 86 7.29 -2.64 -37.84
C GLY A 86 5.88 -2.09 -37.56
N PRO A 87 4.82 -2.79 -38.00
CA PRO A 87 3.42 -2.30 -37.98
C PRO A 87 2.78 -2.28 -36.59
N GLU A 88 3.42 -2.87 -35.58
CA GLU A 88 2.91 -2.90 -34.21
C GLU A 88 2.93 -1.50 -33.58
N PRO A 89 1.94 -1.12 -32.76
CA PRO A 89 1.98 0.14 -32.02
C PRO A 89 3.18 0.18 -31.07
N ALA A 90 3.75 1.37 -30.87
CA ALA A 90 4.86 1.55 -29.93
C ALA A 90 4.44 1.08 -28.54
N ALA A 91 5.18 0.11 -27.98
CA ALA A 91 4.93 -0.39 -26.64
C ALA A 91 4.99 0.78 -25.63
N GLN A 92 4.02 0.82 -24.72
CA GLN A 92 4.03 1.77 -23.62
C GLN A 92 5.11 1.36 -22.62
N VAL A 93 6.01 2.29 -22.28
CA VAL A 93 7.05 2.08 -21.26
C VAL A 93 6.72 2.96 -20.06
N TRP A 94 7.03 2.48 -18.86
CA TRP A 94 6.80 3.21 -17.61
C TRP A 94 8.13 3.58 -16.94
N GLN A 95 8.24 4.83 -16.50
CA GLN A 95 9.41 5.36 -15.79
C GLN A 95 9.03 5.77 -14.38
N VAL A 96 9.86 5.36 -13.41
CA VAL A 96 9.74 5.75 -12.00
C VAL A 96 10.70 6.90 -11.71
N HIS A 97 10.15 7.99 -11.19
CA HIS A 97 10.91 9.12 -10.67
C HIS A 97 10.62 9.29 -9.19
N LEU A 98 11.68 9.33 -8.39
CA LEU A 98 11.59 9.47 -6.94
C LEU A 98 12.01 10.85 -6.47
N THR A 99 11.26 11.43 -5.54
CA THR A 99 11.61 12.66 -4.81
C THR A 99 11.67 12.42 -3.30
N GLY A 100 12.07 13.45 -2.54
CA GLY A 100 12.06 13.46 -1.07
C GLY A 100 12.57 12.19 -0.37
N ALA A 101 11.77 11.64 0.55
CA ALA A 101 12.09 10.45 1.33
C ALA A 101 12.29 9.22 0.44
N ALA A 102 11.39 8.98 -0.53
CA ALA A 102 11.49 7.86 -1.48
C ALA A 102 12.84 7.84 -2.23
N ARG A 103 13.32 9.02 -2.68
CA ARG A 103 14.63 9.16 -3.32
C ARG A 103 15.77 8.88 -2.35
N SER A 104 15.63 9.30 -1.10
CA SER A 104 16.64 9.08 -0.06
C SER A 104 16.78 7.60 0.28
N TYR A 105 15.67 6.85 0.36
CA TYR A 105 15.70 5.39 0.53
C TYR A 105 16.41 4.70 -0.65
N ALA A 106 16.05 5.07 -1.89
CA ALA A 106 16.69 4.50 -3.08
C ALA A 106 18.21 4.76 -3.11
N ARG A 107 18.64 5.98 -2.76
CA ARG A 107 20.06 6.34 -2.71
C ARG A 107 20.82 5.55 -1.64
N THR A 108 20.25 5.39 -0.46
CA THR A 108 20.85 4.62 0.63
C THR A 108 21.01 3.14 0.25
N ALA A 109 20.02 2.59 -0.46
CA ALA A 109 20.07 1.22 -1.00
C ALA A 109 20.98 1.10 -2.25
N GLY A 110 21.60 2.18 -2.73
CA GLY A 110 22.44 2.18 -3.94
C GLY A 110 21.66 1.95 -5.24
N ILE A 111 20.34 2.09 -5.22
CA ILE A 111 19.46 1.91 -6.37
C ILE A 111 19.65 3.07 -7.32
N THR A 112 19.96 2.76 -8.57
CA THR A 112 20.21 3.75 -9.63
C THR A 112 19.20 3.63 -10.77
N HIS A 113 18.56 2.46 -10.93
CA HIS A 113 17.66 2.18 -12.05
C HIS A 113 16.47 1.33 -11.65
N TRP A 114 15.39 1.50 -12.40
CA TRP A 114 14.11 0.82 -12.23
C TRP A 114 13.73 0.15 -13.54
N LEU A 115 13.36 -1.13 -13.48
CA LEU A 115 12.64 -1.79 -14.56
C LEU A 115 11.19 -1.95 -14.12
N VAL A 116 10.25 -1.56 -14.97
CA VAL A 116 8.82 -1.61 -14.68
C VAL A 116 8.15 -2.42 -15.77
N GLU A 117 7.47 -3.48 -15.37
CA GLU A 117 6.49 -4.18 -16.19
C GLU A 117 5.12 -3.93 -15.59
N ALA A 118 4.18 -3.43 -16.39
CA ALA A 118 2.83 -3.17 -15.90
C ALA A 118 1.81 -3.31 -17.01
N ASP A 119 0.67 -3.89 -16.66
CA ASP A 119 -0.51 -4.02 -17.51
C ASP A 119 -1.69 -3.32 -16.79
N PRO A 120 -2.37 -2.36 -17.45
CA PRO A 120 -3.51 -1.66 -16.84
C PRO A 120 -4.71 -2.57 -16.61
N GLY A 121 -4.75 -3.75 -17.25
CA GLY A 121 -5.80 -4.73 -17.04
C GLY A 121 -7.13 -4.32 -17.64
N ASP A 122 -7.11 -3.68 -18.82
CA ASP A 122 -8.31 -3.15 -19.50
C ASP A 122 -9.39 -4.21 -19.73
N THR A 123 -9.03 -5.50 -19.72
CA THR A 123 -9.95 -6.64 -19.92
C THR A 123 -10.31 -7.39 -18.64
N CYS A 124 -9.57 -7.18 -17.55
CA CYS A 124 -9.74 -7.94 -16.29
C CYS A 124 -10.07 -7.05 -15.08
N ASP A 125 -10.34 -5.75 -15.31
CA ASP A 125 -10.63 -4.74 -14.28
C ASP A 125 -9.59 -4.72 -13.14
N THR A 126 -8.36 -5.17 -13.41
CA THR A 126 -7.30 -5.33 -12.42
C THR A 126 -5.95 -5.05 -13.06
N ALA A 127 -5.30 -3.98 -12.63
CA ALA A 127 -3.94 -3.69 -13.06
C ALA A 127 -2.94 -4.60 -12.33
N ILE A 128 -1.86 -4.99 -13.00
CA ILE A 128 -0.72 -5.69 -12.40
C ILE A 128 0.55 -4.91 -12.67
N ALA A 129 1.46 -4.88 -11.69
CA ALA A 129 2.78 -4.33 -11.87
C ALA A 129 3.85 -5.21 -11.22
N THR A 130 5.02 -5.27 -11.84
CA THR A 130 6.25 -5.82 -11.27
C THR A 130 7.38 -4.83 -11.50
N VAL A 131 8.12 -4.53 -10.43
CA VAL A 131 9.21 -3.55 -10.43
C VAL A 131 10.48 -4.21 -9.92
N LEU A 132 11.58 -4.04 -10.66
CA LEU A 132 12.93 -4.41 -10.23
C LEU A 132 13.74 -3.15 -9.95
N ALA A 133 14.32 -3.09 -8.75
CA ALA A 133 15.27 -2.06 -8.35
C ALA A 133 16.70 -2.57 -8.57
N LEU A 134 17.49 -1.84 -9.36
CA LEU A 134 18.85 -2.22 -9.74
C LEU A 134 19.87 -1.28 -9.10
N ALA A 135 20.90 -1.86 -8.47
CA ALA A 135 22.04 -1.14 -7.90
C ALA A 135 23.29 -1.22 -8.78
N GLY A 136 24.09 -0.15 -8.73
CA GLY A 136 25.37 -0.02 -9.44
C GLY A 136 25.29 0.73 -10.78
N ALA A 137 26.45 0.90 -11.43
CA ALA A 137 26.55 1.61 -12.72
C ALA A 137 25.98 0.79 -13.89
N LYS A 138 25.40 1.46 -14.91
CA LYS A 138 24.94 0.83 -16.14
C LYS A 138 26.10 0.08 -16.79
N SER A 139 26.10 -1.25 -16.73
CA SER A 139 26.96 -2.08 -17.57
C SER A 139 26.33 -2.21 -18.96
N SER A 140 27.16 -2.22 -20.00
CA SER A 140 26.85 -2.35 -21.44
C SER A 140 25.90 -3.50 -21.82
N ILE A 141 25.66 -4.45 -20.92
CA ILE A 141 24.70 -5.55 -21.06
C ILE A 141 23.24 -5.05 -21.15
N GLN A 142 22.90 -3.92 -20.54
CA GLN A 142 21.51 -3.43 -20.53
C GLN A 142 21.12 -2.63 -21.78
N ALA A 143 22.08 -1.94 -22.41
CA ALA A 143 21.89 -1.43 -23.78
C ALA A 143 21.53 -2.55 -24.77
N MET A 144 21.97 -3.79 -24.48
CA MET A 144 21.69 -4.98 -25.27
C MET A 144 20.37 -5.68 -24.87
N MET A 145 19.86 -5.48 -23.64
CA MET A 145 18.54 -5.97 -23.22
C MET A 145 17.39 -5.11 -23.75
N GLU A 146 17.59 -3.79 -23.85
CA GLU A 146 16.67 -2.88 -24.57
C GLU A 146 16.50 -3.30 -26.04
N THR A 147 17.49 -3.99 -26.64
CA THR A 147 17.44 -4.54 -28.01
C THR A 147 16.75 -5.91 -28.11
N ARG A 148 16.67 -6.70 -27.03
CA ARG A 148 16.17 -8.10 -27.08
C ARG A 148 14.70 -8.29 -26.70
N ARG A 149 13.99 -7.22 -26.33
CA ARG A 149 12.56 -7.28 -25.96
C ARG A 149 11.61 -7.50 -27.15
N GLY A 150 12.15 -7.75 -28.35
CA GLY A 150 11.40 -8.09 -29.57
C GLY A 150 11.18 -9.59 -29.79
N ASP A 151 11.59 -10.47 -28.87
CA ASP A 151 11.55 -11.92 -29.10
C ASP A 151 11.11 -12.68 -27.84
N CYS A 152 9.81 -12.66 -27.55
CA CYS A 152 9.14 -13.59 -26.64
C CYS A 152 7.79 -13.96 -27.24
N THR A 153 7.81 -14.92 -28.16
CA THR A 153 6.60 -15.62 -28.61
C THR A 153 6.54 -17.01 -27.97
N ALA A 154 5.32 -17.35 -27.55
CA ALA A 154 4.81 -18.68 -27.19
C ALA A 154 5.36 -19.35 -25.91
N VAL A 155 4.53 -19.36 -24.86
CA VAL A 155 4.43 -20.52 -23.97
C VAL A 155 2.98 -21.00 -23.98
N GLU A 156 2.82 -22.22 -24.50
CA GLU A 156 1.58 -22.94 -24.68
C GLU A 156 0.89 -23.31 -23.36
N SER A 157 -0.43 -23.34 -23.42
CA SER A 157 -1.33 -23.87 -22.40
C SER A 157 -1.03 -25.34 -22.12
N HIS A 158 -0.92 -25.74 -20.85
CA HIS A 158 -1.02 -27.15 -20.46
C HIS A 158 -2.00 -27.35 -19.31
N ARG A 159 -2.86 -28.35 -19.55
CA ARG A 159 -4.04 -28.73 -18.77
C ARG A 159 -3.71 -29.32 -17.41
N THR A 160 -4.65 -29.07 -16.52
CA THR A 160 -4.98 -29.77 -15.28
C THR A 160 -4.97 -31.30 -15.42
N THR A 161 -4.33 -31.99 -14.47
CA THR A 161 -4.71 -33.35 -14.07
C THR A 161 -4.75 -33.49 -12.55
N ASP A 162 -5.92 -33.92 -12.11
CA ASP A 162 -6.33 -34.44 -10.82
C ASP A 162 -5.53 -35.66 -10.37
N LEU A 163 -5.18 -35.74 -9.07
CA LEU A 163 -4.97 -36.99 -8.34
C LEU A 163 -5.29 -36.78 -6.85
N GLY A 164 -6.34 -37.46 -6.38
CA GLY A 164 -6.79 -37.44 -4.99
C GLY A 164 -6.14 -38.46 -4.05
N GLY A 165 -6.62 -38.41 -2.81
CA GLY A 165 -6.89 -39.57 -1.96
C GLY A 165 -5.73 -40.17 -1.14
N GLY A 166 -5.71 -39.88 0.16
CA GLY A 166 -4.96 -40.67 1.15
C GLY A 166 -5.41 -40.36 2.59
N ARG A 167 -6.18 -41.27 3.20
CA ARG A 167 -6.63 -41.24 4.60
C ARG A 167 -5.62 -41.94 5.53
N THR A 168 -5.87 -41.80 6.84
CA THR A 168 -5.40 -42.55 8.04
C THR A 168 -4.11 -42.03 8.69
N ALA A 169 -3.95 -41.94 10.01
CA ALA A 169 -4.75 -42.31 11.18
C ALA A 169 -4.39 -41.44 12.41
N VAL A 170 -5.31 -41.45 13.38
CA VAL A 170 -5.27 -40.94 14.76
C VAL A 170 -4.36 -41.79 15.68
N ALA A 171 -3.74 -41.14 16.69
CA ALA A 171 -3.44 -41.74 17.99
C ALA A 171 -3.19 -40.65 19.09
N ASP A 172 -4.10 -40.66 20.09
CA ASP A 172 -4.00 -40.37 21.54
C ASP A 172 -2.59 -40.45 22.17
N MET A 173 -2.18 -39.82 23.31
CA MET A 173 -2.72 -39.13 24.52
C MET A 173 -1.49 -38.62 25.34
N PRO A 174 -1.54 -38.23 26.65
CA PRO A 174 -2.15 -37.08 27.32
C PRO A 174 -1.14 -36.27 28.20
N GLY A 175 -1.55 -35.16 28.84
CA GLY A 175 -0.76 -34.54 29.92
C GLY A 175 -1.33 -33.23 30.48
N GLY A 176 -1.91 -33.29 31.68
CA GLY A 176 -2.62 -32.21 32.37
C GLY A 176 -1.78 -31.08 33.00
N VAL A 177 -2.54 -30.06 33.39
CA VAL A 177 -2.25 -28.76 34.04
C VAL A 177 -1.69 -28.93 35.49
N PRO A 178 -1.18 -27.86 36.16
CA PRO A 178 -2.10 -27.00 36.92
C PRO A 178 -1.77 -25.48 36.95
N GLU A 179 -2.85 -24.71 37.14
CA GLU A 179 -2.94 -23.31 37.57
C GLU A 179 -2.12 -22.97 38.82
N ARG A 180 -1.78 -21.68 38.96
CA ARG A 180 -1.77 -21.00 40.26
C ARG A 180 -2.09 -19.51 40.15
N THR A 181 -3.22 -19.16 40.75
CA THR A 181 -3.71 -17.86 41.19
C THR A 181 -2.84 -17.26 42.31
N THR A 182 -2.66 -15.93 42.36
CA THR A 182 -3.05 -15.03 43.48
C THR A 182 -2.33 -13.68 43.49
N ALA A 183 -3.12 -12.64 43.83
CA ALA A 183 -2.80 -11.40 44.54
C ALA A 183 -1.93 -10.34 43.81
N ASP A 184 -2.43 -9.17 43.43
CA ASP A 184 -3.05 -8.06 44.18
C ASP A 184 -2.04 -7.08 44.82
N ALA A 185 -2.28 -5.80 44.52
CA ALA A 185 -1.72 -4.52 45.02
C ALA A 185 -0.35 -4.00 44.52
N PRO A 186 -0.12 -2.65 44.47
CA PRO A 186 -1.05 -1.52 44.43
C PRO A 186 -0.84 -0.58 43.21
N ARG A 187 -1.91 0.12 42.82
CA ARG A 187 -1.89 1.18 41.79
C ARG A 187 -1.19 2.44 42.32
N LEU A 188 -0.16 2.88 41.59
CA LEU A 188 0.45 4.19 41.77
C LEU A 188 -0.30 5.21 40.90
N GLY A 189 -0.91 6.19 41.56
CA GLY A 189 -1.21 7.53 41.04
C GLY A 189 -1.93 7.60 39.71
N GLU A 190 -3.26 7.50 39.72
CA GLU A 190 -4.09 8.03 38.63
C GLU A 190 -4.00 9.56 38.71
N THR A 191 -3.12 10.12 37.88
CA THR A 191 -3.19 11.52 37.46
C THR A 191 -4.60 11.76 36.95
N HIS A 192 -5.37 12.63 37.61
CA HIS A 192 -6.64 13.12 37.09
C HIS A 192 -6.37 13.79 35.74
N MET A 193 -6.45 13.01 34.66
CA MET A 193 -6.78 13.53 33.34
C MET A 193 -8.26 13.87 33.41
N SER A 194 -8.58 15.13 33.16
CA SER A 194 -9.93 15.68 33.20
C SER A 194 -10.89 14.81 32.38
N GLN A 195 -12.05 14.46 32.94
CA GLN A 195 -13.07 13.60 32.30
C GLN A 195 -13.44 14.08 30.88
N GLU A 196 -13.43 15.39 30.65
CA GLU A 196 -13.68 16.01 29.34
C GLU A 196 -12.68 15.59 28.25
N GLN A 197 -11.43 15.32 28.61
CA GLN A 197 -10.39 14.93 27.66
C GLN A 197 -10.45 13.44 27.31
N THR A 198 -10.97 12.60 28.22
CA THR A 198 -11.22 11.18 27.96
C THR A 198 -12.44 10.98 27.07
N ASP A 199 -13.49 11.79 27.24
CA ASP A 199 -14.70 11.71 26.43
C ASP A 199 -14.45 12.13 24.96
N ALA A 200 -13.68 13.20 24.74
CA ALA A 200 -13.31 13.64 23.40
C ALA A 200 -12.47 12.60 22.62
N VAL A 201 -11.54 11.91 23.30
CA VAL A 201 -10.74 10.83 22.69
C VAL A 201 -11.63 9.62 22.35
N ASN A 202 -12.57 9.25 23.22
CA ASN A 202 -13.51 8.16 22.94
C ASN A 202 -14.43 8.47 21.74
N ASP A 203 -14.91 9.71 21.63
CA ASP A 203 -15.72 10.17 20.48
C ASP A 203 -14.93 10.15 19.17
N ALA A 204 -13.64 10.53 19.23
CA ALA A 204 -12.74 10.42 18.08
C ALA A 204 -12.51 8.96 17.67
N VAL A 205 -12.26 8.06 18.62
CA VAL A 205 -12.08 6.63 18.36
C VAL A 205 -13.33 6.02 17.71
N GLU A 206 -14.52 6.37 18.17
CA GLU A 206 -15.77 5.86 17.60
C GLU A 206 -15.99 6.37 16.16
N THR A 207 -15.69 7.64 15.89
CA THR A 207 -15.74 8.19 14.54
C THR A 207 -14.71 7.51 13.63
N VAL A 208 -13.48 7.31 14.10
CA VAL A 208 -12.44 6.55 13.38
C VAL A 208 -12.90 5.12 13.12
N ARG A 209 -13.55 4.45 14.07
CA ARG A 209 -14.11 3.10 13.90
C ARG A 209 -15.14 3.06 12.78
N GLN A 210 -16.02 4.06 12.69
CA GLN A 210 -17.00 4.16 11.61
C GLN A 210 -16.33 4.34 10.25
N VAL A 211 -15.29 5.18 10.16
CA VAL A 211 -14.50 5.36 8.94
C VAL A 211 -13.82 4.05 8.54
N VAL A 212 -13.18 3.36 9.49
CA VAL A 212 -12.53 2.06 9.24
C VAL A 212 -13.54 1.02 8.77
N ALA A 213 -14.71 0.94 9.41
CA ALA A 213 -15.78 0.03 8.99
C ALA A 213 -16.22 0.26 7.54
N GLN A 214 -16.27 1.53 7.11
CA GLN A 214 -16.67 1.91 5.75
C GLN A 214 -15.58 1.67 4.70
N HIS A 215 -14.31 1.84 5.07
CA HIS A 215 -13.23 2.02 4.09
C HIS A 215 -12.13 0.95 4.13
N ALA A 216 -11.93 0.27 5.26
CA ALA A 216 -10.82 -0.66 5.43
C ALA A 216 -11.05 -2.03 4.78
N HIS A 217 -12.30 -2.38 4.45
CA HIS A 217 -12.70 -3.68 3.88
C HIS A 217 -12.11 -4.89 4.62
N LEU A 218 -12.18 -4.84 5.95
CA LEU A 218 -11.58 -5.84 6.83
C LEU A 218 -12.23 -7.21 6.67
N SER A 219 -11.46 -8.26 6.97
CA SER A 219 -11.99 -9.63 7.04
C SER A 219 -12.82 -9.87 8.31
N THR A 220 -12.61 -9.02 9.33
CA THR A 220 -13.28 -9.03 10.63
C THR A 220 -14.12 -7.77 10.78
N ASP A 221 -15.29 -7.87 11.42
CA ASP A 221 -16.14 -6.71 11.67
C ASP A 221 -15.42 -5.68 12.55
N ALA A 222 -15.32 -4.45 12.06
CA ALA A 222 -14.68 -3.33 12.75
C ALA A 222 -15.33 -3.02 14.12
N ALA A 223 -16.60 -3.39 14.33
CA ALA A 223 -17.28 -3.27 15.61
C ALA A 223 -16.69 -4.20 16.69
N THR A 224 -16.01 -5.28 16.29
CA THR A 224 -15.47 -6.31 17.21
C THR A 224 -13.99 -6.16 17.52
N LEU A 225 -13.29 -5.26 16.81
CA LEU A 225 -11.86 -5.03 17.00
C LEU A 225 -11.59 -4.20 18.25
N ALA A 226 -10.60 -4.60 19.04
CA ALA A 226 -10.07 -3.75 20.10
C ALA A 226 -9.34 -2.54 19.49
N GLU A 227 -9.27 -1.45 20.23
CA GLU A 227 -8.69 -0.18 19.74
C GLU A 227 -7.20 -0.29 19.40
N THR A 228 -6.51 -1.23 20.03
CA THR A 228 -5.09 -1.54 19.82
C THR A 228 -4.85 -2.67 18.81
N ASP A 229 -5.90 -3.28 18.27
CA ASP A 229 -5.74 -4.37 17.30
C ASP A 229 -5.14 -3.84 15.99
N SER A 230 -4.25 -4.63 15.39
CA SER A 230 -3.64 -4.29 14.12
C SER A 230 -4.67 -4.41 12.99
N LEU A 231 -5.02 -3.29 12.37
CA LEU A 231 -5.92 -3.22 11.21
C LEU A 231 -5.35 -3.98 10.02
N TYR A 232 -4.03 -3.90 9.80
CA TYR A 232 -3.35 -4.71 8.77
C TYR A 232 -3.44 -6.21 9.09
N GLY A 233 -3.32 -6.59 10.36
CA GLY A 233 -3.55 -7.96 10.82
C GLY A 233 -4.99 -8.44 10.63
N ALA A 234 -5.96 -7.53 10.74
CA ALA A 234 -7.39 -7.77 10.49
C ALA A 234 -7.76 -7.79 8.98
N GLY A 235 -6.77 -7.66 8.10
CA GLY A 235 -6.94 -7.76 6.65
C GLY A 235 -7.02 -6.43 5.90
N MET A 236 -6.71 -5.29 6.54
CA MET A 236 -6.60 -4.02 5.83
C MET A 236 -5.46 -4.07 4.81
N THR A 237 -5.76 -3.75 3.56
CA THR A 237 -4.74 -3.64 2.51
C THR A 237 -4.07 -2.25 2.56
N SER A 238 -2.86 -2.13 1.99
CA SER A 238 -2.18 -0.83 1.85
C SER A 238 -3.05 0.19 1.11
N HIS A 239 -3.76 -0.24 0.05
CA HIS A 239 -4.73 0.61 -0.63
C HIS A 239 -5.89 1.05 0.28
N ALA A 240 -6.45 0.12 1.07
CA ALA A 240 -7.53 0.43 1.98
C ALA A 240 -7.10 1.46 3.04
N SER A 241 -5.83 1.45 3.48
CA SER A 241 -5.32 2.48 4.39
C SER A 241 -5.36 3.90 3.80
N VAL A 242 -5.23 4.05 2.48
CA VAL A 242 -5.42 5.35 1.81
C VAL A 242 -6.87 5.80 1.87
N ASN A 243 -7.82 4.89 1.69
CA ASN A 243 -9.25 5.22 1.80
C ASN A 243 -9.64 5.54 3.24
N VAL A 244 -9.07 4.84 4.22
CA VAL A 244 -9.25 5.17 5.64
C VAL A 244 -8.69 6.57 5.92
N MET A 245 -7.45 6.86 5.49
CA MET A 245 -6.85 8.19 5.62
C MET A 245 -7.76 9.28 5.03
N LEU A 246 -8.18 9.15 3.77
CA LEU A 246 -9.09 10.10 3.12
C LEU A 246 -10.42 10.23 3.86
N GLY A 247 -10.98 9.12 4.36
CA GLY A 247 -12.21 9.12 5.13
C GLY A 247 -12.08 9.79 6.50
N VAL A 248 -10.95 9.61 7.19
CA VAL A 248 -10.65 10.29 8.45
C VAL A 248 -10.50 11.78 8.20
N GLU A 249 -9.70 12.12 7.20
CA GLU A 249 -9.51 13.50 6.81
C GLU A 249 -10.82 14.24 6.45
N ASP A 250 -11.74 13.57 5.75
CA ASP A 250 -13.06 14.13 5.45
C ASP A 250 -13.96 14.23 6.69
N ALA A 251 -13.89 13.24 7.60
CA ALA A 251 -14.72 13.19 8.80
C ALA A 251 -14.32 14.25 9.85
N PHE A 252 -13.03 14.55 9.95
CA PHE A 252 -12.48 15.49 10.93
C PHE A 252 -12.08 16.85 10.34
N ASP A 253 -12.22 17.04 9.03
CA ASP A 253 -11.79 18.24 8.29
C ASP A 253 -10.31 18.59 8.51
N ILE A 254 -9.45 17.56 8.46
CA ILE A 254 -7.99 17.67 8.64
C ILE A 254 -7.24 17.24 7.36
N GLU A 255 -5.95 17.52 7.30
CA GLU A 255 -5.03 17.00 6.27
C GLU A 255 -3.81 16.38 6.98
N PHE A 256 -3.50 15.12 6.69
CA PHE A 256 -2.33 14.47 7.28
C PHE A 256 -1.06 14.98 6.59
N PRO A 257 -0.08 15.50 7.36
CA PRO A 257 1.20 15.89 6.81
C PRO A 257 2.02 14.66 6.38
N GLU A 258 2.95 14.85 5.44
CA GLU A 258 3.68 13.75 4.78
C GLU A 258 4.48 12.89 5.76
N GLU A 259 5.01 13.49 6.83
CA GLU A 259 5.72 12.83 7.92
C GLU A 259 4.85 11.90 8.77
N MET A 260 3.53 12.11 8.80
CA MET A 260 2.57 11.27 9.54
C MET A 260 1.97 10.16 8.68
N LEU A 261 2.28 10.10 7.37
CA LEU A 261 1.84 9.03 6.47
C LEU A 261 2.71 7.77 6.62
N THR A 262 2.76 7.23 7.83
CA THR A 262 3.50 6.01 8.17
C THR A 262 2.57 4.82 8.35
N LYS A 263 3.10 3.60 8.31
CA LYS A 263 2.31 2.40 8.58
C LYS A 263 1.81 2.38 10.04
N GLU A 264 2.61 2.90 10.97
CA GLU A 264 2.29 2.92 12.41
C GLU A 264 1.10 3.84 12.72
N THR A 265 1.01 4.99 12.04
CA THR A 265 -0.11 5.93 12.17
C THR A 265 -1.44 5.25 11.86
N PHE A 266 -1.47 4.39 10.84
CA PHE A 266 -2.67 3.67 10.40
C PHE A 266 -2.71 2.22 10.89
N GLU A 267 -1.91 1.85 11.89
CA GLU A 267 -1.84 0.47 12.37
C GLU A 267 -3.05 0.05 13.20
N SER A 268 -3.60 0.94 14.01
CA SER A 268 -4.70 0.66 14.95
C SER A 268 -5.68 1.83 15.04
N LEU A 269 -6.88 1.60 15.57
CA LEU A 269 -7.87 2.67 15.80
C LEU A 269 -7.31 3.73 16.74
N ASN A 270 -6.61 3.31 17.80
CA ASN A 270 -5.99 4.21 18.76
C ASN A 270 -4.86 5.06 18.13
N SER A 271 -4.03 4.46 17.27
CA SER A 271 -2.97 5.20 16.55
C SER A 271 -3.55 6.32 15.69
N ILE A 272 -4.63 6.02 14.96
CA ILE A 272 -5.31 6.99 14.09
C ILE A 272 -5.96 8.08 14.94
N ALA A 273 -6.67 7.73 16.01
CA ALA A 273 -7.32 8.70 16.90
C ALA A 273 -6.30 9.63 17.57
N ALA A 274 -5.16 9.11 18.02
CA ALA A 274 -4.07 9.91 18.57
C ALA A 274 -3.48 10.89 17.53
N ALA A 275 -3.31 10.43 16.29
CA ALA A 275 -2.84 11.29 15.20
C ALA A 275 -3.84 12.39 14.84
N VAL A 276 -5.14 12.08 14.85
CA VAL A 276 -6.22 13.07 14.65
C VAL A 276 -6.22 14.11 15.76
N ALA A 277 -6.15 13.68 17.02
CA ALA A 277 -6.13 14.60 18.17
C ALA A 277 -4.94 15.57 18.09
N GLN A 278 -3.75 15.06 17.73
CA GLN A 278 -2.58 15.91 17.53
C GLN A 278 -2.82 16.97 16.44
N LEU A 279 -3.42 16.59 15.30
CA LEU A 279 -3.67 17.52 14.20
C LEU A 279 -4.76 18.54 14.49
N GLN A 280 -5.76 18.19 15.32
CA GLN A 280 -6.79 19.13 15.76
C GLN A 280 -6.26 20.16 16.76
N ASP A 281 -5.29 19.79 17.59
CA ASP A 281 -4.64 20.71 18.53
C ASP A 281 -3.68 21.70 17.84
N GLU A 282 -3.20 21.37 16.64
CA GLU A 282 -2.30 22.20 15.83
C GLU A 282 -3.03 23.24 14.94
N GLN A 283 -4.37 23.19 14.86
CA GLN A 283 -5.22 24.14 14.09
C GLN A 283 -5.75 25.30 14.94
#